data_AF-A0A957Q871-F1
#
_entry.id   AF-A0A957Q871-F1
#
_cell.length_a   1.000
_cell.length_b   1.000
_cell.length_c   1.000
_cell.angle_alpha   90.00
_cell.angle_beta   90.00
_cell.angle_gamma   90.00
#
_symmetry.space_group_name_H-M   'P 1'
#
loop_
_entity.id
_entity.type
_entity.pdbx_description
1 polymer ?
#
loop_
_entity_poly.entity_id
_entity_poly.type
_entity_poly.pdbx_seq_one_letter_code
_entity_poly.pdbx_strand_id
1 'polypeptide(L)'
;TIPAGLVLRSVGYKGIPLDGVPYDKRRGTIPNDQGRVKDPESGVPIRGEYVVGWAKRGPSGVIGTNKPDAVETVQMMLADLPNVEPAPQPDPTAIDALLEERRLNFVTVEGWRILDQLEVAKGETQGRPRVKFTRIHEMLAVLRAEIHLKNVDE
;
A
#
# COMPACT_ATOMS: atom_id res chain seq x y z
N THR A 1 -12.75 36.04 18.39
CA THR A 1 -12.18 34.72 18.75
C THR A 1 -13.29 33.84 19.30
N ILE A 2 -13.15 32.52 19.21
CA ILE A 2 -14.12 31.56 19.78
C ILE A 2 -13.38 30.73 20.83
N PRO A 3 -13.80 30.70 22.11
CA PRO A 3 -13.22 29.81 23.12
C PRO A 3 -13.43 28.33 22.73
N ALA A 4 -12.37 27.52 22.75
CA ALA A 4 -12.43 26.09 22.44
C ALA A 4 -11.43 25.28 23.28
N GLY A 5 -11.87 24.12 23.79
CA GLY A 5 -11.00 23.17 24.53
C GLY A 5 -10.32 22.12 23.66
N LEU A 6 -10.78 21.93 22.42
CA LEU A 6 -10.20 21.04 21.42
C LEU A 6 -10.57 21.53 20.02
N VAL A 7 -9.63 21.43 19.08
CA VAL A 7 -9.86 21.71 17.66
C VAL A 7 -9.35 20.53 16.85
N LEU A 8 -10.21 19.96 16.00
CA LEU A 8 -9.88 18.85 15.11
C LEU A 8 -9.99 19.29 13.66
N ARG A 9 -8.90 19.20 12.90
CA ARG A 9 -8.86 19.56 11.49
C ARG A 9 -9.20 18.34 10.63
N SER A 10 -10.36 18.37 9.99
CA SER A 10 -10.82 17.35 9.03
C SER A 10 -11.05 17.97 7.64
N VAL A 11 -10.00 18.54 7.05
CA VAL A 11 -10.08 19.27 5.77
C VAL A 11 -9.48 18.50 4.58
N GLY A 12 -9.46 17.18 4.70
CA GLY A 12 -8.92 16.27 3.68
C GLY A 12 -7.49 15.80 3.97
N TYR A 13 -7.07 14.82 3.17
CA TYR A 13 -5.73 14.24 3.20
C TYR A 13 -4.86 14.81 2.08
N LYS A 14 -3.58 14.43 2.05
CA LYS A 14 -2.68 14.75 0.95
C LYS A 14 -1.66 13.61 0.80
N GLY A 15 -1.37 13.20 -0.44
CA GLY A 15 -0.34 12.19 -0.70
C GLY A 15 1.05 12.68 -0.28
N ILE A 16 1.94 11.75 0.04
CA ILE A 16 3.34 12.01 0.39
C ILE A 16 4.20 11.54 -0.80
N PRO A 17 5.24 12.29 -1.20
CA PRO A 17 6.12 11.86 -2.29
C PRO A 17 6.87 10.57 -1.94
N LEU A 18 7.14 9.76 -2.96
CA LEU A 18 8.06 8.62 -2.91
C LEU A 18 9.31 8.96 -3.72
N ASP A 19 10.48 8.54 -3.23
CA ASP A 19 11.74 8.72 -3.95
C ASP A 19 11.68 8.00 -5.30
N GLY A 20 12.10 8.69 -6.36
CA GLY A 20 12.06 8.17 -7.73
C GLY A 20 10.68 8.21 -8.41
N VAL A 21 9.62 8.63 -7.72
CA VAL A 21 8.26 8.69 -8.29
C VAL A 21 7.83 10.15 -8.51
N PRO A 22 7.33 10.52 -9.71
CA PRO A 22 6.81 11.87 -9.97
C PRO A 22 5.71 12.29 -8.99
N TYR A 23 5.73 13.56 -8.57
CA TYR A 23 4.78 14.07 -7.56
C TYR A 23 4.35 15.53 -7.83
N ASP A 24 3.05 15.76 -7.95
CA ASP A 24 2.47 17.09 -7.99
C ASP A 24 2.29 17.62 -6.56
N LYS A 25 3.17 18.53 -6.14
CA LYS A 25 3.13 19.14 -4.81
C LYS A 25 1.86 19.94 -4.52
N ARG A 26 1.21 20.51 -5.54
CA ARG A 26 -0.03 21.29 -5.35
C ARG A 26 -1.21 20.36 -5.10
N ARG A 27 -1.36 19.34 -5.95
CA ARG A 27 -2.49 18.38 -5.90
C ARG A 27 -2.29 17.28 -4.87
N GLY A 28 -1.05 16.95 -4.53
CA GLY A 28 -0.71 15.83 -3.65
C GLY A 28 -0.94 14.47 -4.29
N THR A 29 -0.71 14.36 -5.60
CA THR A 29 -1.00 13.19 -6.44
C THR A 29 0.20 12.86 -7.34
N ILE A 30 0.24 11.64 -7.87
CA ILE A 30 1.18 11.26 -8.93
C ILE A 30 0.64 11.77 -10.27
N PRO A 31 1.37 12.62 -11.01
CA PRO A 31 0.97 13.08 -12.34
C PRO A 31 0.74 11.88 -13.28
N ASN A 32 -0.42 11.84 -13.94
CA ASN A 32 -0.78 10.72 -14.80
C ASN A 32 -1.74 11.13 -15.94
N ASP A 33 -1.88 10.25 -16.92
CA ASP A 33 -2.94 10.28 -17.94
C ASP A 33 -3.66 8.93 -17.96
N GLN A 34 -4.94 8.91 -17.59
CA GLN A 34 -5.76 7.69 -17.42
C GLN A 34 -5.06 6.60 -16.58
N GLY A 35 -4.25 7.01 -15.60
CA GLY A 35 -3.50 6.11 -14.73
C GLY A 35 -2.08 5.77 -15.20
N ARG A 36 -1.67 6.09 -16.44
CA ARG A 36 -0.25 6.02 -16.84
C ARG A 36 0.53 7.16 -16.20
N VAL A 37 1.55 6.86 -15.40
CA VAL A 37 2.37 7.89 -14.74
C VAL A 37 3.08 8.74 -15.80
N LYS A 38 3.19 10.04 -15.59
CA LYS A 38 3.86 10.97 -16.51
C LYS A 38 5.15 11.49 -15.93
N ASP A 39 6.16 11.56 -16.79
CA ASP A 39 7.37 12.30 -16.52
C ASP A 39 7.03 13.81 -16.43
N PRO A 40 7.44 14.50 -15.35
CA PRO A 40 7.01 15.88 -15.11
C PRO A 40 7.69 16.89 -16.05
N GLU A 41 8.83 16.55 -16.66
CA GLU A 41 9.59 17.44 -17.53
C GLU A 41 9.08 17.38 -18.98
N SER A 42 8.96 16.16 -19.51
CA SER A 42 8.52 15.89 -20.89
C SER A 42 7.00 15.80 -21.04
N GLY A 43 6.28 15.49 -19.96
CA GLY A 43 4.84 15.23 -19.99
C GLY A 43 4.46 13.89 -20.64
N VAL A 44 5.44 13.07 -21.02
CA VAL A 44 5.23 11.77 -21.68
C VAL A 44 5.01 10.67 -20.62
N PRO A 45 4.17 9.66 -20.88
CA PRO A 45 4.04 8.51 -19.98
C PRO A 45 5.36 7.78 -19.72
N ILE A 46 5.64 7.49 -18.45
CA ILE A 46 6.73 6.61 -18.03
C ILE A 46 6.26 5.17 -18.26
N ARG A 47 7.01 4.42 -19.09
CA ARG A 47 6.64 3.07 -19.48
C ARG A 47 6.68 2.12 -18.28
N GLY A 48 5.60 1.35 -18.09
CA GLY A 48 5.51 0.36 -17.02
C GLY A 48 5.05 0.90 -15.67
N GLU A 49 4.87 2.22 -15.54
CA GLU A 49 4.43 2.85 -14.30
C GLU A 49 2.96 3.30 -14.36
N TYR A 50 2.17 2.84 -13.38
CA TYR A 50 0.75 3.14 -13.31
C TYR A 50 0.35 3.55 -11.89
N VAL A 51 -0.72 4.34 -11.78
CA VAL A 51 -1.27 4.80 -10.50
C VAL A 51 -2.79 4.65 -10.48
N VAL A 52 -3.33 4.28 -9.32
CA VAL A 52 -4.77 4.14 -9.07
C VAL A 52 -5.19 4.85 -7.78
N GLY A 53 -6.49 5.00 -7.56
CA GLY A 53 -7.09 5.45 -6.31
C GLY A 53 -6.75 6.90 -5.96
N TRP A 54 -6.59 7.17 -4.67
CA TRP A 54 -6.32 8.52 -4.18
C TRP A 54 -4.97 9.08 -4.62
N ALA A 55 -3.97 8.23 -4.89
CA ALA A 55 -2.70 8.67 -5.43
C ALA A 55 -2.85 9.21 -6.87
N LYS A 56 -3.82 8.70 -7.64
CA LYS A 56 -4.17 9.15 -8.99
C LYS A 56 -5.06 10.39 -8.99
N ARG A 57 -6.15 10.37 -8.20
CA ARG A 57 -7.26 11.35 -8.30
C ARG A 57 -7.34 12.35 -7.14
N GLY A 58 -6.56 12.14 -6.09
CA GLY A 58 -6.67 12.87 -4.83
C GLY A 58 -7.66 12.22 -3.85
N PRO A 59 -7.68 12.67 -2.58
CA PRO A 59 -8.36 11.97 -1.49
C PRO A 59 -9.85 12.30 -1.42
N SER A 60 -10.56 11.90 -2.45
CA SER A 60 -12.00 12.07 -2.60
C SER A 60 -12.65 10.78 -3.08
N GLY A 61 -13.91 10.59 -2.70
CA GLY A 61 -14.70 9.41 -3.06
C GLY A 61 -14.67 8.30 -2.01
N VAL A 62 -15.67 7.43 -2.09
CA VAL A 62 -15.82 6.25 -1.21
C VAL A 62 -15.04 5.05 -1.77
N ILE A 63 -14.96 3.96 -1.00
CA ILE A 63 -14.30 2.70 -1.43
C ILE A 63 -14.78 2.26 -2.82
N GLY A 64 -16.09 2.35 -3.08
CA GLY A 64 -16.68 1.98 -4.37
C GLY A 64 -16.20 2.82 -5.57
N THR A 65 -15.71 4.05 -5.35
CA THR A 65 -15.18 4.91 -6.43
C THR A 65 -13.81 4.45 -6.92
N ASN A 66 -13.07 3.67 -6.12
CA ASN A 66 -11.75 3.19 -6.49
C ASN A 66 -11.81 2.01 -7.47
N LYS A 67 -12.90 1.25 -7.48
CA LYS A 67 -13.05 0.10 -8.39
C LYS A 67 -13.07 0.51 -9.88
N PRO A 68 -13.98 1.38 -10.36
CA PRO A 68 -13.98 1.78 -11.77
C PRO A 68 -12.69 2.52 -12.17
N ASP A 69 -12.12 3.30 -11.27
CA ASP A 69 -10.84 4.00 -11.47
C ASP A 69 -9.65 3.04 -11.67
N ALA A 70 -9.58 1.97 -10.88
CA ALA A 70 -8.58 0.93 -11.06
C ALA A 70 -8.80 0.16 -12.38
N VAL A 71 -10.06 -0.11 -12.75
CA VAL A 71 -10.39 -0.77 -14.02
C VAL A 71 -9.89 0.05 -15.22
N GLU A 72 -10.10 1.37 -15.25
CA GLU A 72 -9.59 2.24 -16.32
C GLU A 72 -8.05 2.13 -16.45
N THR A 73 -7.36 2.15 -15.31
CA THR A 73 -5.89 2.07 -15.28
C THR A 73 -5.38 0.72 -15.78
N VAL A 74 -6.05 -0.38 -15.38
CA VAL A 74 -5.72 -1.73 -15.85
C VAL A 74 -5.99 -1.88 -17.36
N GLN A 75 -7.03 -1.23 -17.89
CA GLN A 75 -7.26 -1.22 -19.34
C GLN A 75 -6.10 -0.55 -20.09
N MET A 76 -5.56 0.55 -19.56
CA MET A 76 -4.37 1.20 -20.13
C MET A 76 -3.14 0.29 -20.03
N MET A 77 -2.94 -0.37 -18.90
CA MET A 77 -1.85 -1.34 -18.72
C MET A 77 -1.92 -2.51 -19.72
N LEU A 78 -3.10 -3.07 -19.95
CA LEU A 78 -3.30 -4.14 -20.92
C LEU A 78 -3.10 -3.67 -22.37
N ALA A 79 -3.49 -2.43 -22.68
CA ALA A 79 -3.24 -1.84 -24.00
C ALA A 79 -1.73 -1.61 -24.25
N ASP A 80 -0.98 -1.29 -23.20
CA ASP A 80 0.46 -1.03 -23.28
C ASP A 80 1.28 -2.31 -23.26
N LEU A 81 0.74 -3.42 -22.72
CA LEU A 81 1.43 -4.70 -22.50
C LEU A 81 2.25 -5.19 -23.72
N PRO A 82 1.79 -5.10 -24.98
CA PRO A 82 2.59 -5.50 -26.13
C PRO A 82 3.89 -4.70 -26.33
N ASN A 83 3.99 -3.52 -25.72
CA ASN A 83 5.12 -2.59 -25.81
C ASN A 83 5.91 -2.50 -24.50
N VAL A 84 5.59 -3.32 -23.50
CA VAL A 84 6.30 -3.39 -22.22
C VAL A 84 7.42 -4.42 -22.33
N GLU A 85 8.63 -4.00 -21.99
CA GLU A 85 9.78 -4.92 -21.93
C GLU A 85 9.66 -5.84 -20.70
N PRO A 86 9.97 -7.13 -20.84
CA PRO A 86 10.03 -8.03 -19.69
C PRO A 86 10.99 -7.51 -18.62
N ALA A 87 10.64 -7.74 -17.35
CA ALA A 87 11.53 -7.41 -16.25
C ALA A 87 12.85 -8.21 -16.36
N PRO A 88 14.02 -7.61 -16.06
CA PRO A 88 15.30 -8.31 -16.06
C PRO A 88 15.32 -9.55 -15.15
N GLN A 89 14.54 -9.53 -14.07
CA GLN A 89 14.29 -10.65 -13.18
C GLN A 89 12.78 -10.92 -13.13
N PRO A 90 12.26 -11.79 -13.99
CA PRO A 90 10.83 -12.06 -14.07
C PRO A 90 10.35 -13.11 -13.04
N ASP A 91 11.26 -13.73 -12.29
CA ASP A 91 10.93 -14.71 -11.25
C ASP A 91 10.13 -14.02 -10.12
N PRO A 92 8.90 -14.49 -9.81
CA PRO A 92 8.10 -13.92 -8.72
C PRO A 92 8.79 -13.95 -7.36
N THR A 93 9.71 -14.89 -7.13
CA THR A 93 10.45 -15.03 -5.87
C THR A 93 11.63 -14.05 -5.74
N ALA A 94 12.00 -13.36 -6.82
CA ALA A 94 13.13 -12.43 -6.82
C ALA A 94 12.93 -11.25 -5.84
N ILE A 95 11.67 -10.83 -5.62
CA ILE A 95 11.37 -9.77 -4.65
C ILE A 95 11.57 -10.26 -3.22
N ASP A 96 11.14 -11.48 -2.89
CA ASP A 96 11.32 -12.05 -1.55
C ASP A 96 12.81 -12.20 -1.23
N ALA A 97 13.58 -12.75 -2.18
CA ALA A 97 15.04 -12.86 -2.07
C ALA A 97 15.71 -11.48 -1.87
N LEU A 98 15.26 -10.46 -2.59
CA LEU A 98 15.78 -9.09 -2.46
C LEU A 98 15.46 -8.49 -1.08
N LEU A 99 14.26 -8.74 -0.54
CA LEU A 99 13.86 -8.26 0.78
C LEU A 99 14.69 -8.96 1.88
N GLU A 100 14.97 -10.25 1.73
CA GLU A 100 15.82 -11.04 2.63
C GLU A 100 17.29 -10.60 2.58
N GLU A 101 17.85 -10.41 1.38
CA GLU A 101 19.21 -9.91 1.19
C GLU A 101 19.40 -8.55 1.88
N ARG A 102 18.41 -7.66 1.74
CA ARG A 102 18.39 -6.35 2.41
C ARG A 102 18.07 -6.42 3.90
N ARG A 103 17.80 -7.61 4.45
CA ARG A 103 17.46 -7.87 5.85
C ARG A 103 16.29 -7.00 6.33
N LEU A 104 15.29 -6.82 5.48
CA LEU A 104 14.09 -6.05 5.79
C LEU A 104 13.07 -6.92 6.52
N ASN A 105 12.41 -6.36 7.54
CA ASN A 105 11.25 -7.00 8.15
C ASN A 105 10.04 -6.78 7.24
N PHE A 106 9.63 -7.81 6.49
CA PHE A 106 8.39 -7.81 5.72
C PHE A 106 7.37 -8.78 6.30
N VAL A 107 6.10 -8.58 5.96
CA VAL A 107 4.99 -9.40 6.44
C VAL A 107 4.32 -10.04 5.23
N THR A 108 4.38 -11.36 5.15
CA THR A 108 3.66 -12.14 4.15
C THR A 108 2.16 -12.15 4.42
N VAL A 109 1.38 -12.64 3.47
CA VAL A 109 -0.08 -12.81 3.67
C VAL A 109 -0.35 -13.77 4.84
N GLU A 110 0.46 -14.82 4.98
CA GLU A 110 0.38 -15.80 6.06
C GLU A 110 0.67 -15.14 7.41
N GLY A 111 1.71 -14.29 7.48
CA GLY A 111 1.98 -13.49 8.67
C GLY A 111 0.79 -12.58 9.01
N TRP A 112 0.25 -11.85 8.05
CA TRP A 112 -0.94 -11.03 8.28
C TRP A 112 -2.13 -11.84 8.82
N ARG A 113 -2.38 -13.05 8.30
CA ARG A 113 -3.46 -13.93 8.79
C ARG A 113 -3.26 -14.35 10.25
N ILE A 114 -2.02 -14.58 10.69
CA ILE A 114 -1.71 -14.87 12.10
C ILE A 114 -2.06 -13.65 12.97
N LEU A 115 -1.61 -12.45 12.58
CA LEU A 115 -1.96 -11.22 13.31
C LEU A 115 -3.47 -11.03 13.40
N ASP A 116 -4.20 -11.25 12.30
CA ASP A 116 -5.65 -11.14 12.26
C ASP A 116 -6.34 -12.07 13.26
N GLN A 117 -5.92 -13.35 13.30
CA GLN A 117 -6.45 -14.34 14.24
C GLN A 117 -6.21 -13.95 15.71
N LEU A 118 -5.01 -13.48 16.02
CA LEU A 118 -4.66 -13.06 17.38
C LEU A 118 -5.43 -11.82 17.83
N GLU A 119 -5.63 -10.85 16.92
CA GLU A 119 -6.46 -9.68 17.21
C GLU A 119 -7.93 -10.07 17.47
N VAL A 120 -8.49 -11.00 16.67
CA VAL A 120 -9.86 -11.50 16.83
C VAL A 120 -10.01 -12.26 18.14
N ALA A 121 -9.15 -13.24 18.42
CA ALA A 121 -9.19 -14.04 19.65
C ALA A 121 -9.12 -13.15 20.91
N LYS A 122 -8.25 -12.12 20.91
CA LYS A 122 -8.20 -11.14 21.99
C LYS A 122 -9.49 -10.32 22.12
N GLY A 123 -10.14 -10.02 21.00
CA GLY A 123 -11.46 -9.38 20.96
C GLY A 123 -12.56 -10.22 21.60
N GLU A 124 -12.62 -11.50 21.28
CA GLU A 124 -13.65 -12.43 21.76
C GLU A 124 -13.70 -12.49 23.29
N THR A 125 -12.54 -12.53 23.95
CA THR A 125 -12.44 -12.49 25.43
C THR A 125 -13.06 -11.24 26.08
N GLN A 126 -13.31 -10.19 25.29
CA GLN A 126 -13.87 -8.91 25.72
C GLN A 126 -15.23 -8.61 25.08
N GLY A 127 -15.81 -9.54 24.31
CA GLY A 127 -17.04 -9.29 23.56
C GLY A 127 -16.88 -8.27 22.42
N ARG A 128 -15.68 -8.15 21.84
CA ARG A 128 -15.34 -7.20 20.76
C ARG A 128 -14.99 -7.96 19.48
N PRO A 129 -15.19 -7.38 18.28
CA PRO A 129 -14.78 -8.04 17.03
C PRO A 129 -13.28 -8.31 16.93
N ARG A 130 -12.46 -7.45 17.54
CA ARG A 130 -11.01 -7.61 17.68
C ARG A 130 -10.41 -6.60 18.66
N VAL A 131 -9.20 -6.87 19.14
CA VAL A 131 -8.32 -5.88 19.79
C VAL A 131 -7.03 -5.78 18.99
N LYS A 132 -6.81 -4.61 18.36
CA LYS A 132 -5.68 -4.41 17.46
C LYS A 132 -4.35 -4.31 18.19
N PHE A 133 -3.29 -4.80 17.54
CA PHE A 133 -1.93 -4.35 17.84
C PHE A 133 -1.77 -2.92 17.32
N THR A 134 -1.27 -2.02 18.16
CA THR A 134 -1.19 -0.58 17.81
C THR A 134 0.23 -0.09 17.62
N ARG A 135 1.23 -0.98 17.84
CA ARG A 135 2.65 -0.71 17.66
C ARG A 135 3.26 -1.72 16.71
N ILE A 136 4.05 -1.24 15.75
CA ILE A 136 4.73 -2.08 14.75
C ILE A 136 5.64 -3.12 15.41
N HIS A 137 6.39 -2.75 16.44
CA HIS A 137 7.29 -3.69 17.12
C HIS A 137 6.55 -4.84 17.81
N GLU A 138 5.34 -4.61 18.34
CA GLU A 138 4.49 -5.64 18.92
C GLU A 138 4.00 -6.60 17.83
N MET A 139 3.51 -6.06 16.70
CA MET A 139 3.09 -6.85 15.55
C MET A 139 4.21 -7.79 15.08
N LEU A 140 5.42 -7.25 14.91
CA LEU A 140 6.57 -8.04 14.45
C LEU A 140 7.07 -9.04 15.50
N ALA A 141 7.01 -8.71 16.79
CA ALA A 141 7.44 -9.62 17.86
C ALA A 141 6.57 -10.87 17.94
N VAL A 142 5.25 -10.68 17.84
CA VAL A 142 4.28 -11.78 17.86
C VAL A 142 4.46 -12.68 16.65
N LEU A 143 4.65 -12.11 15.46
CA LEU A 143 4.92 -12.90 14.26
C LEU A 143 6.19 -13.75 14.38
N ARG A 144 7.28 -13.20 14.93
CA ARG A 144 8.50 -13.98 15.16
C ARG A 144 8.29 -15.14 16.11
N ALA A 145 7.53 -14.92 17.19
CA ALA A 145 7.25 -15.97 18.17
C ALA A 145 6.43 -17.12 17.54
N GLU A 146 5.38 -16.79 16.79
CA GLU A 146 4.51 -17.78 16.13
C GLU A 146 5.22 -18.57 15.01
N ILE A 147 6.05 -17.89 14.20
CA ILE A 147 6.85 -18.56 13.17
C ILE A 147 7.92 -19.45 13.81
N HIS A 148 8.53 -18.99 14.91
CA HIS A 148 9.52 -19.79 15.63
C HIS A 148 8.90 -21.06 16.23
N LEU A 149 7.69 -20.98 16.80
CA LEU A 149 6.98 -22.15 17.34
C LEU A 149 6.71 -23.20 16.24
N LYS A 150 6.28 -22.78 15.04
CA LYS A 150 6.04 -23.71 13.93
C LYS A 150 7.30 -24.43 13.45
N ASN A 151 8.46 -23.77 13.48
CA ASN A 151 9.72 -24.36 13.03
C ASN A 151 10.36 -25.31 14.07
N VAL A 152 9.85 -25.35 15.30
CA VAL A 152 10.32 -26.26 16.37
C VAL A 152 9.50 -27.56 16.40
N ASP A 153 8.28 -27.51 15.88
CA ASP A 153 7.34 -28.65 15.84
C ASP A 153 7.41 -29.46 14.51
N GLU A 154 8.29 -29.10 13.56
CA GLU A 154 8.64 -29.85 12.34
C GLU A 154 10.02 -30.53 12.46
#